data_AF-A0A953Q585-F1
#
_entry.id   AF-A0A953Q585-F1
#
_cell.length_a   1.000
_cell.length_b   1.000
_cell.length_c   1.000
_cell.angle_alpha   90.00
_cell.angle_beta   90.00
_cell.angle_gamma   90.00
#
_symmetry.space_group_name_H-M   'P 1'
#
loop_
_entity.id
_entity.type
_entity.pdbx_description
1 polymer ?
#
loop_
_entity_poly.entity_id
_entity_poly.type
_entity_poly.pdbx_seq_one_letter_code
_entity_poly.pdbx_strand_id
1 'polypeptide(L)'
;MPKENPGWSWWAVLKAVAVMLFLAFLLLGLGWHVSASSAGSTAPPVSEEFAPPLSFEPNQGQTSDSVKFLARSAGCTLFLTPQTVVITFERSFLNASSSLRGSSVTMTLVGGNSQSKTVGLDELPGRNSYFVGPDSRNWRTGIPTFKRVQIADVYPGIALSYLGAQGGLEYEFAVSPKAQPNQITIAIDGVDDVHGHRDGRLDLKTQHHELCFQPLVAYQQGPTGKQYVAAAYRLINQHRVGFVIGAYDRSKTLFLGPVLRYSGSASGRRH
;
A
#
# COMPACT_ATOMS: atom_id res chain seq x y z
N MET A 1 -74.72 36.33 -17.06
CA MET A 1 -74.98 37.73 -16.64
C MET A 1 -75.61 37.69 -15.25
N PRO A 2 -75.46 38.68 -14.34
CA PRO A 2 -74.61 39.90 -14.31
C PRO A 2 -73.39 39.72 -13.33
N LYS A 3 -72.55 40.68 -12.90
CA LYS A 3 -71.99 41.93 -13.48
C LYS A 3 -70.71 42.37 -12.71
N GLU A 4 -69.73 42.91 -13.46
CA GLU A 4 -68.93 44.15 -13.24
C GLU A 4 -68.13 44.47 -11.92
N ASN A 5 -66.88 44.92 -12.17
CA ASN A 5 -66.03 45.87 -11.40
C ASN A 5 -66.73 47.25 -11.17
N PRO A 6 -66.23 48.26 -10.39
CA PRO A 6 -64.82 48.65 -10.09
C PRO A 6 -64.59 49.11 -8.60
N GLY A 7 -63.53 49.81 -8.14
CA GLY A 7 -62.40 50.52 -8.79
C GLY A 7 -61.35 51.12 -7.81
N TRP A 8 -60.41 51.89 -8.38
CA TRP A 8 -59.33 52.73 -7.80
C TRP A 8 -59.75 53.76 -6.71
N SER A 9 -58.89 54.53 -6.00
CA SER A 9 -57.43 54.60 -5.69
C SER A 9 -57.22 55.82 -4.77
N TRP A 10 -56.36 55.78 -3.73
CA TRP A 10 -56.04 56.99 -2.92
C TRP A 10 -54.54 57.24 -2.59
N TRP A 11 -53.64 56.25 -2.65
CA TRP A 11 -52.25 56.43 -2.20
C TRP A 11 -51.28 57.02 -3.24
N ALA A 12 -51.75 57.30 -4.46
CA ALA A 12 -50.93 57.86 -5.55
C ALA A 12 -50.64 59.38 -5.42
N VAL A 13 -51.06 60.04 -4.33
CA VAL A 13 -51.00 61.50 -4.15
C VAL A 13 -49.92 61.95 -3.15
N LEU A 14 -49.27 61.04 -2.40
CA LEU A 14 -48.06 61.37 -1.62
C LEU A 14 -46.79 61.46 -2.50
N LYS A 15 -46.89 62.27 -3.56
CA LYS A 15 -45.74 62.81 -4.30
C LYS A 15 -45.29 64.12 -3.66
N ALA A 16 -44.01 64.43 -3.88
CA ALA A 16 -43.43 65.78 -3.87
C ALA A 16 -43.24 66.49 -2.50
N VAL A 17 -42.20 66.11 -1.78
CA VAL A 17 -41.23 67.06 -1.18
C VAL A 17 -39.81 66.52 -1.44
N ALA A 18 -38.86 67.39 -1.80
CA ALA A 18 -37.45 67.09 -2.13
C ALA A 18 -37.25 66.07 -3.28
N VAL A 19 -37.03 66.43 -4.55
CA VAL A 19 -36.24 67.55 -5.11
C VAL A 19 -34.79 67.56 -4.61
N MET A 20 -33.93 66.76 -5.26
CA MET A 20 -32.68 67.24 -5.87
C MET A 20 -32.03 66.17 -6.78
N LEU A 21 -31.83 66.55 -8.06
CA LEU A 21 -30.65 66.29 -8.91
C LEU A 21 -30.05 64.86 -8.88
N PHE A 22 -30.12 64.02 -9.93
CA PHE A 22 -29.74 64.23 -11.33
C PHE A 22 -28.28 64.73 -11.53
N LEU A 23 -27.43 63.85 -12.09
CA LEU A 23 -26.08 64.08 -12.60
C LEU A 23 -24.97 64.58 -11.64
N ALA A 24 -24.10 63.67 -11.22
CA ALA A 24 -22.64 63.86 -11.30
C ALA A 24 -21.90 62.52 -11.24
N PHE A 25 -21.31 62.12 -12.37
CA PHE A 25 -20.20 61.16 -12.40
C PHE A 25 -18.91 61.90 -11.97
N LEU A 26 -17.88 61.15 -11.54
CA LEU A 26 -16.51 61.60 -11.20
C LEU A 26 -16.19 62.22 -9.81
N LEU A 27 -15.25 61.53 -9.18
CA LEU A 27 -14.11 61.99 -8.35
C LEU A 27 -14.27 62.17 -6.83
N LEU A 28 -13.18 61.77 -6.16
CA LEU A 28 -12.92 61.74 -4.70
C LEU A 28 -13.73 60.68 -3.93
N GLY A 29 -13.14 59.64 -3.34
CA GLY A 29 -11.73 59.25 -3.26
C GLY A 29 -11.37 58.70 -1.90
N LEU A 30 -11.59 57.40 -1.66
CA LEU A 30 -10.96 56.65 -0.57
C LEU A 30 -10.66 55.23 -1.08
N GLY A 31 -9.37 54.96 -1.31
CA GLY A 31 -8.92 53.65 -1.75
C GLY A 31 -9.07 52.62 -0.64
N TRP A 32 -9.84 51.57 -0.89
CA TRP A 32 -9.76 50.36 -0.07
C TRP A 32 -8.61 49.52 -0.62
N HIS A 33 -7.52 49.45 0.14
CA HIS A 33 -6.41 48.57 -0.15
C HIS A 33 -6.89 47.11 -0.15
N VAL A 34 -7.04 46.54 -1.35
CA VAL A 34 -6.92 45.09 -1.50
C VAL A 34 -5.48 44.74 -1.18
N SER A 35 -5.23 44.36 0.06
CA SER A 35 -3.96 43.77 0.45
C SER A 35 -3.84 42.43 -0.27
N ALA A 36 -3.04 42.40 -1.33
CA ALA A 36 -2.61 41.16 -1.95
C ALA A 36 -1.84 40.36 -0.90
N SER A 37 -2.53 39.41 -0.25
CA SER A 37 -1.87 38.43 0.61
C SER A 37 -0.89 37.67 -0.26
N SER A 38 0.40 37.80 0.04
CA SER A 38 1.44 37.01 -0.60
C SER A 38 1.11 35.54 -0.35
N ALA A 39 0.73 34.84 -1.42
CA ALA A 39 0.54 33.40 -1.37
C ALA A 39 1.89 32.77 -1.01
N GLY A 40 2.04 32.41 0.27
CA GLY A 40 3.16 31.60 0.72
C GLY A 40 3.14 30.32 -0.09
N SER A 41 4.22 30.07 -0.84
CA SER A 41 4.35 28.86 -1.65
C SER A 41 4.66 27.66 -0.75
N THR A 42 3.71 27.30 0.10
CA THR A 42 3.60 25.94 0.61
C THR A 42 3.18 25.07 -0.57
N ALA A 43 4.17 24.40 -1.16
CA ALA A 43 3.87 23.22 -1.97
C ALA A 43 2.91 22.32 -1.17
N PRO A 44 1.87 21.75 -1.80
CA PRO A 44 0.99 20.84 -1.09
C PRO A 44 1.84 19.70 -0.50
N PRO A 45 1.51 19.20 0.70
CA PRO A 45 2.12 17.96 1.16
C PRO A 45 1.87 16.91 0.08
N VAL A 46 2.93 16.24 -0.38
CA VAL A 46 2.80 15.14 -1.34
C VAL A 46 1.99 14.06 -0.63
N SER A 47 0.72 13.93 -0.99
CA SER A 47 -0.17 12.99 -0.37
C SER A 47 0.32 11.57 -0.67
N GLU A 48 0.36 10.72 0.36
CA GLU A 48 0.72 9.28 0.24
C GLU A 48 -0.24 8.49 -0.67
N GLU A 49 -1.30 9.15 -1.13
CA GLU A 49 -2.47 8.63 -1.84
C GLU A 49 -2.20 8.20 -3.29
N PHE A 50 -1.03 8.54 -3.86
CA PHE A 50 -0.69 8.28 -5.28
C PHE A 50 0.58 7.43 -5.51
N ALA A 51 0.97 6.59 -4.55
CA ALA A 51 1.93 5.51 -4.84
C ALA A 51 1.27 4.47 -5.78
N PRO A 52 1.80 4.21 -7.00
CA PRO A 52 1.26 3.16 -7.86
C PRO A 52 1.42 1.79 -7.18
N PRO A 53 0.47 0.84 -7.39
CA PRO A 53 0.57 -0.48 -6.79
C PRO A 53 1.85 -1.19 -7.26
N LEU A 54 2.50 -1.88 -6.34
CA LEU A 54 3.74 -2.62 -6.57
C LEU A 54 3.57 -3.60 -7.75
N SER A 55 4.50 -3.57 -8.71
CA SER A 55 4.53 -4.50 -9.84
C SER A 55 5.71 -5.46 -9.71
N PHE A 56 5.50 -6.70 -10.14
CA PHE A 56 6.51 -7.76 -10.10
C PHE A 56 7.08 -8.00 -11.49
N GLU A 57 8.40 -8.10 -11.61
CA GLU A 57 9.09 -8.52 -12.83
C GLU A 57 9.77 -9.88 -12.61
N PRO A 58 9.81 -10.77 -13.62
CA PRO A 58 10.59 -12.00 -13.54
C PRO A 58 12.08 -11.66 -13.53
N ASN A 59 12.87 -12.43 -12.77
CA ASN A 59 14.32 -12.34 -12.87
C ASN A 59 14.77 -13.05 -14.16
N GLN A 60 15.27 -12.27 -15.10
CA GLN A 60 15.91 -12.72 -16.34
C GLN A 60 17.43 -12.50 -16.29
N GLY A 61 18.00 -12.28 -15.10
CA GLY A 61 19.41 -11.94 -14.87
C GLY A 61 19.64 -10.50 -14.42
N GLN A 62 18.64 -9.84 -13.81
CA GLN A 62 18.83 -8.56 -13.09
C GLN A 62 19.56 -8.75 -11.75
N THR A 63 19.49 -9.96 -11.18
CA THR A 63 20.05 -10.31 -9.87
C THR A 63 20.29 -11.84 -9.80
N SER A 64 20.77 -12.33 -8.65
CA SER A 64 21.07 -13.75 -8.38
C SER A 64 19.97 -14.72 -8.86
N ASP A 65 20.37 -15.81 -9.52
CA ASP A 65 19.49 -16.81 -10.14
C ASP A 65 18.56 -17.55 -9.16
N SER A 66 18.81 -17.46 -7.85
CA SER A 66 17.90 -17.96 -6.81
C SER A 66 16.59 -17.16 -6.78
N VAL A 67 16.65 -15.86 -7.08
CA VAL A 67 15.48 -14.98 -7.19
C VAL A 67 14.71 -15.32 -8.47
N LYS A 68 13.38 -15.47 -8.34
CA LYS A 68 12.47 -15.77 -9.45
C LYS A 68 11.68 -14.55 -9.90
N PHE A 69 11.27 -13.73 -8.95
CA PHE A 69 10.63 -12.43 -9.21
C PHE A 69 11.23 -11.37 -8.29
N LEU A 70 11.18 -10.13 -8.73
CA LEU A 70 11.50 -8.98 -7.89
C LEU A 70 10.49 -7.86 -8.11
N ALA A 71 10.37 -6.98 -7.13
CA ALA A 71 9.48 -5.83 -7.17
C ALA A 71 10.16 -4.62 -6.53
N ARG A 72 9.84 -3.41 -7.00
CA ARG A 72 10.46 -2.17 -6.53
C ARG A 72 9.40 -1.16 -6.15
N SER A 73 9.64 -0.47 -5.05
CA SER A 73 8.85 0.67 -4.59
C SER A 73 9.78 1.77 -4.10
N ALA A 74 9.25 2.95 -3.78
CA ALA A 74 10.04 4.03 -3.22
C ALA A 74 10.73 3.56 -1.91
N GLY A 75 12.07 3.52 -1.91
CA GLY A 75 12.87 3.19 -0.73
C GLY A 75 13.09 1.70 -0.44
N CYS A 76 12.54 0.76 -1.22
CA CYS A 76 12.89 -0.66 -1.06
C CYS A 76 12.74 -1.52 -2.34
N THR A 77 13.53 -2.60 -2.38
CA THR A 77 13.40 -3.69 -3.36
C THR A 77 13.04 -4.98 -2.64
N LEU A 78 12.13 -5.75 -3.23
CA LEU A 78 11.69 -7.05 -2.76
C LEU A 78 12.22 -8.12 -3.72
N PHE A 79 12.87 -9.15 -3.19
CA PHE A 79 13.37 -10.30 -3.94
C PHE A 79 12.61 -11.56 -3.51
N LEU A 80 11.91 -12.20 -4.46
CA LEU A 80 11.07 -13.36 -4.23
C LEU A 80 11.74 -14.64 -4.74
N THR A 81 11.83 -15.62 -3.86
CA THR A 81 12.14 -17.03 -4.16
C THR A 81 10.92 -17.90 -3.81
N PRO A 82 10.90 -19.20 -4.13
CA PRO A 82 9.76 -20.06 -3.78
C PRO A 82 9.49 -20.20 -2.27
N GLN A 83 10.51 -19.98 -1.42
CA GLN A 83 10.43 -20.18 0.04
C GLN A 83 10.62 -18.89 0.85
N THR A 84 11.33 -17.91 0.30
CA THR A 84 11.81 -16.72 1.02
C THR A 84 11.57 -15.45 0.22
N VAL A 85 11.16 -14.40 0.93
CA VAL A 85 11.16 -13.02 0.45
C VAL A 85 12.16 -12.19 1.26
N VAL A 86 13.04 -11.49 0.55
CA VAL A 86 14.00 -10.53 1.12
C VAL A 86 13.56 -9.13 0.75
N ILE A 87 13.34 -8.27 1.75
CA ILE A 87 13.10 -6.84 1.57
C ILE A 87 14.41 -6.13 1.88
N THR A 88 15.00 -5.44 0.90
CA THR A 88 16.18 -4.60 1.10
C THR A 88 15.78 -3.13 1.03
N PHE A 89 16.14 -2.36 2.05
CA PHE A 89 15.86 -0.94 2.11
C PHE A 89 17.00 -0.13 1.47
N GLU A 90 16.65 0.94 0.77
CA GLU A 90 17.63 1.87 0.21
C GLU A 90 18.28 2.66 1.35
N ARG A 91 19.61 2.71 1.38
CA ARG A 91 20.34 3.46 2.41
C ARG A 91 20.11 4.95 2.19
N SER A 92 19.59 5.65 3.20
CA SER A 92 19.70 7.11 3.23
C SER A 92 21.19 7.49 3.30
N PHE A 93 21.65 8.32 2.37
CA PHE A 93 23.06 8.76 2.26
C PHE A 93 23.64 9.34 3.55
N LEU A 94 22.79 9.86 4.44
CA LEU A 94 23.15 10.41 5.74
C LEU A 94 23.69 9.36 6.74
N ASN A 95 23.34 8.07 6.58
CA ASN A 95 23.66 6.99 7.52
C ASN A 95 24.71 6.00 7.00
N ALA A 96 25.59 6.42 6.09
CA ALA A 96 26.58 5.57 5.41
C ALA A 96 27.61 4.86 6.34
N SER A 97 27.70 5.29 7.61
CA SER A 97 28.57 4.71 8.65
C SER A 97 27.86 3.64 9.53
N SER A 98 26.54 3.49 9.40
CA SER A 98 25.78 2.54 10.23
C SER A 98 25.94 1.09 9.78
N SER A 99 25.67 0.14 10.68
CA SER A 99 25.86 -1.29 10.42
C SER A 99 24.95 -1.80 9.30
N LEU A 100 25.35 -2.88 8.61
CA LEU A 100 24.50 -3.55 7.62
C LEU A 100 23.29 -4.27 8.25
N ARG A 101 23.22 -4.38 9.58
CA ARG A 101 22.05 -4.96 10.27
C ARG A 101 20.90 -3.96 10.22
N GLY A 102 19.72 -4.43 9.80
CA GLY A 102 18.55 -3.58 9.57
C GLY A 102 18.46 -2.96 8.17
N SER A 103 19.44 -3.13 7.27
CA SER A 103 19.28 -2.75 5.85
C SER A 103 18.44 -3.74 5.04
N SER A 104 18.11 -4.89 5.61
CA SER A 104 17.20 -5.87 5.01
C SER A 104 16.46 -6.70 6.06
N VAL A 105 15.22 -7.06 5.75
CA VAL A 105 14.43 -8.05 6.49
C VAL A 105 14.17 -9.25 5.59
N THR A 106 14.41 -10.45 6.10
CA THR A 106 14.20 -11.71 5.39
C THR A 106 13.08 -12.49 6.06
N MET A 107 12.08 -12.91 5.29
CA MET A 107 10.99 -13.76 5.76
C MET A 107 11.00 -15.09 5.00
N THR A 108 11.12 -16.20 5.73
CA THR A 108 11.30 -17.54 5.18
C THR A 108 10.21 -18.48 5.66
N LEU A 109 9.57 -19.20 4.74
CA LEU A 109 8.61 -20.27 5.03
C LEU A 109 9.37 -21.49 5.60
N VAL A 110 9.24 -21.72 6.90
CA VAL A 110 9.98 -22.77 7.62
C VAL A 110 9.47 -24.15 7.19
N GLY A 111 10.33 -24.92 6.53
CA GLY A 111 9.94 -26.20 5.93
C GLY A 111 9.14 -26.09 4.62
N GLY A 112 9.00 -24.87 4.07
CA GLY A 112 8.37 -24.65 2.78
C GLY A 112 9.19 -25.20 1.61
N ASN A 113 8.52 -25.52 0.51
CA ASN A 113 9.13 -26.12 -0.68
C ASN A 113 9.95 -25.12 -1.50
N SER A 114 11.28 -25.24 -1.44
CA SER A 114 12.21 -24.38 -2.21
C SER A 114 12.20 -24.60 -3.72
N GLN A 115 11.60 -25.71 -4.19
CA GLN A 115 11.48 -26.06 -5.62
C GLN A 115 10.09 -25.76 -6.20
N SER A 116 9.21 -25.11 -5.43
CA SER A 116 7.86 -24.76 -5.87
C SER A 116 7.85 -23.90 -7.12
N LYS A 117 6.94 -24.22 -8.05
CA LYS A 117 6.77 -23.48 -9.30
C LYS A 117 6.24 -22.07 -9.01
N THR A 118 7.02 -21.06 -9.38
CA THR A 118 6.65 -19.65 -9.31
C THR A 118 6.22 -19.14 -10.69
N VAL A 119 5.10 -18.43 -10.78
CA VAL A 119 4.59 -17.82 -12.01
C VAL A 119 4.12 -16.39 -11.78
N GLY A 120 4.34 -15.51 -12.75
CA GLY A 120 3.71 -14.19 -12.81
C GLY A 120 2.31 -14.33 -13.37
N LEU A 121 1.34 -13.62 -12.78
CA LEU A 121 -0.06 -13.61 -13.19
C LEU A 121 -0.53 -12.18 -13.39
N ASP A 122 -1.55 -12.02 -14.23
CA ASP A 122 -2.20 -10.74 -14.48
C ASP A 122 -1.18 -9.70 -15.02
N GLU A 123 -0.62 -9.98 -16.22
CA GLU A 123 0.38 -9.13 -16.88
C GLU A 123 -0.12 -7.69 -17.03
N LEU A 124 0.78 -6.74 -16.76
CA LEU A 124 0.57 -5.31 -16.82
C LEU A 124 1.11 -4.77 -18.17
N PRO A 125 0.54 -3.66 -18.68
CA PRO A 125 1.03 -3.04 -19.91
C PRO A 125 2.43 -2.42 -19.76
N GLY A 126 2.89 -2.18 -18.53
CA GLY A 126 4.24 -1.67 -18.24
C GLY A 126 5.33 -2.72 -18.46
N ARG A 127 6.46 -2.30 -19.01
CA ARG A 127 7.64 -3.15 -19.21
C ARG A 127 8.90 -2.43 -18.73
N ASN A 128 9.79 -3.16 -18.08
CA ASN A 128 11.03 -2.61 -17.52
C ASN A 128 12.22 -2.91 -18.45
N SER A 129 13.21 -2.01 -18.46
CA SER A 129 14.45 -2.19 -19.22
C SER A 129 15.67 -1.74 -18.41
N TYR A 130 16.75 -2.51 -18.48
CA TYR A 130 17.98 -2.37 -17.71
C TYR A 130 19.16 -2.23 -18.66
N PHE A 131 19.76 -1.05 -18.68
CA PHE A 131 20.88 -0.68 -19.54
C PHE A 131 22.19 -0.68 -18.73
N VAL A 132 22.59 -1.87 -18.26
CA VAL A 132 23.74 -2.03 -17.36
C VAL A 132 25.04 -2.11 -18.14
N GLY A 133 25.88 -1.09 -18.00
CA GLY A 133 27.20 -1.02 -18.62
C GLY A 133 27.17 -0.70 -20.13
N PRO A 134 28.36 -0.54 -20.75
CA PRO A 134 28.50 -0.09 -22.13
C PRO A 134 28.21 -1.17 -23.19
N ASP A 135 28.23 -2.46 -22.81
CA ASP A 135 27.98 -3.58 -23.73
C ASP A 135 26.48 -3.88 -23.79
N SER A 136 25.87 -3.61 -24.95
CA SER A 136 24.43 -3.80 -25.15
C SER A 136 23.96 -5.24 -25.07
N ARG A 137 24.87 -6.23 -25.12
CA ARG A 137 24.54 -7.65 -24.89
C ARG A 137 24.17 -7.94 -23.44
N ASN A 138 24.57 -7.07 -22.51
CA ASN A 138 24.18 -7.16 -21.10
C ASN A 138 22.86 -6.43 -20.79
N TRP A 139 22.33 -5.67 -21.75
CA TRP A 139 21.08 -4.95 -21.57
C TRP A 139 19.90 -5.93 -21.58
N ARG A 140 18.95 -5.71 -20.67
CA ARG A 140 17.69 -6.47 -20.61
C ARG A 140 16.56 -5.53 -20.97
N THR A 141 15.86 -5.75 -22.07
CA THR A 141 14.82 -4.83 -22.55
C THR A 141 13.46 -5.50 -22.58
N GLY A 142 12.40 -4.72 -22.35
CA GLY A 142 11.03 -5.20 -22.48
C GLY A 142 10.64 -6.33 -21.53
N ILE A 143 11.20 -6.36 -20.32
CA ILE A 143 10.81 -7.33 -19.28
C ILE A 143 9.34 -7.07 -18.90
N PRO A 144 8.44 -8.06 -18.99
CA PRO A 144 7.03 -7.89 -18.62
C PRO A 144 6.88 -7.66 -17.11
N THR A 145 5.84 -6.92 -16.72
CA THR A 145 5.48 -6.75 -15.30
C THR A 145 4.12 -7.39 -15.01
N PHE A 146 3.89 -7.78 -13.76
CA PHE A 146 2.74 -8.56 -13.33
C PHE A 146 2.12 -7.94 -12.06
N LYS A 147 0.80 -8.02 -11.89
CA LYS A 147 0.14 -7.60 -10.63
C LYS A 147 0.34 -8.57 -9.48
N ARG A 148 0.61 -9.84 -9.81
CA ARG A 148 0.65 -10.94 -8.85
C ARG A 148 1.73 -11.96 -9.21
N VAL A 149 2.34 -12.54 -8.19
CA VAL A 149 3.21 -13.72 -8.30
C VAL A 149 2.59 -14.85 -7.51
N GLN A 150 2.31 -15.99 -8.15
CA GLN A 150 1.81 -17.19 -7.49
C GLN A 150 2.92 -18.24 -7.37
N ILE A 151 3.02 -18.86 -6.21
CA ILE A 151 3.88 -20.01 -5.92
C ILE A 151 2.97 -21.18 -5.54
N ALA A 152 2.99 -22.24 -6.35
CA ALA A 152 2.22 -23.45 -6.10
C ALA A 152 2.87 -24.32 -5.02
N ASP A 153 2.06 -24.96 -4.18
CA ASP A 153 2.50 -25.99 -3.21
C ASP A 153 3.71 -25.60 -2.34
N VAL A 154 3.70 -24.37 -1.81
CA VAL A 154 4.71 -23.93 -0.82
C VAL A 154 4.71 -24.81 0.43
N TYR A 155 3.56 -25.39 0.75
CA TYR A 155 3.40 -26.59 1.57
C TYR A 155 2.38 -27.51 0.87
N PRO A 156 2.27 -28.81 1.21
CA PRO A 156 1.32 -29.71 0.56
C PRO A 156 -0.14 -29.19 0.59
N GLY A 157 -0.68 -28.86 -0.59
CA GLY A 157 -2.03 -28.31 -0.74
C GLY A 157 -2.18 -26.84 -0.35
N ILE A 158 -1.09 -26.09 -0.18
CA ILE A 158 -1.08 -24.65 0.15
C ILE A 158 -0.31 -23.90 -0.93
N ALA A 159 -0.99 -23.02 -1.66
CA ALA A 159 -0.36 -22.05 -2.56
C ALA A 159 -0.19 -20.70 -1.85
N LEU A 160 0.82 -19.92 -2.26
CA LEU A 160 1.03 -18.53 -1.82
C LEU A 160 0.93 -17.60 -3.03
N SER A 161 0.19 -16.51 -2.90
CA SER A 161 0.24 -15.39 -3.84
C SER A 161 0.85 -14.15 -3.16
N TYR A 162 1.68 -13.43 -3.90
CA TYR A 162 2.12 -12.07 -3.58
C TYR A 162 1.36 -11.09 -4.47
N LEU A 163 0.75 -10.07 -3.88
CA LEU A 163 0.00 -9.02 -4.58
C LEU A 163 0.54 -7.64 -4.20
N GLY A 164 0.55 -6.73 -5.17
CA GLY A 164 0.99 -5.36 -4.94
C GLY A 164 -0.12 -4.50 -4.35
N ALA A 165 0.10 -3.96 -3.15
CA ALA A 165 -0.77 -2.96 -2.54
C ALA A 165 -0.12 -1.56 -2.62
N GLN A 166 -0.93 -0.49 -2.54
CA GLN A 166 -0.40 0.88 -2.41
C GLN A 166 0.38 0.99 -1.09
N GLY A 167 1.71 1.16 -1.13
CA GLY A 167 2.54 1.19 0.08
C GLY A 167 2.57 -0.11 0.87
N GLY A 168 2.60 -1.27 0.21
CA GLY A 168 2.70 -2.56 0.89
C GLY A 168 2.79 -3.78 -0.02
N LEU A 169 3.10 -4.91 0.61
CA LEU A 169 3.06 -6.24 0.01
C LEU A 169 1.94 -7.04 0.68
N GLU A 170 0.97 -7.49 -0.10
CA GLU A 170 -0.04 -8.44 0.38
C GLU A 170 0.41 -9.87 0.05
N TYR A 171 0.26 -10.75 1.05
CA TYR A 171 0.42 -12.19 0.91
C TYR A 171 -0.99 -12.78 0.96
N GLU A 172 -1.28 -13.79 0.15
CA GLU A 172 -2.49 -14.60 0.32
C GLU A 172 -2.13 -16.09 0.22
N PHE A 173 -2.25 -16.81 1.33
CA PHE A 173 -2.17 -18.27 1.32
C PHE A 173 -3.54 -18.85 0.98
N ALA A 174 -3.61 -19.65 -0.09
CA ALA A 174 -4.78 -20.43 -0.44
C ALA A 174 -4.58 -21.87 0.06
N VAL A 175 -5.23 -22.20 1.18
CA VAL A 175 -5.16 -23.49 1.85
C VAL A 175 -6.29 -24.37 1.33
N SER A 176 -5.94 -25.39 0.57
CA SER A 176 -6.89 -26.30 -0.08
C SER A 176 -7.73 -27.10 0.94
N PRO A 177 -8.91 -27.63 0.56
CA PRO A 177 -9.69 -28.53 1.41
C PRO A 177 -8.84 -29.62 2.05
N LYS A 178 -9.06 -29.88 3.34
CA LYS A 178 -8.30 -30.84 4.19
C LYS A 178 -6.80 -30.53 4.41
N ALA A 179 -6.19 -29.57 3.73
CA ALA A 179 -4.83 -29.13 4.04
C ALA A 179 -4.73 -28.54 5.47
N GLN A 180 -3.51 -28.44 5.98
CA GLN A 180 -3.25 -28.11 7.39
C GLN A 180 -2.56 -26.72 7.49
N PRO A 181 -3.30 -25.65 7.81
CA PRO A 181 -2.73 -24.30 7.82
C PRO A 181 -1.75 -24.06 8.99
N ASN A 182 -1.75 -24.94 10.00
CA ASN A 182 -0.80 -24.89 11.12
C ASN A 182 0.65 -25.23 10.72
N GLN A 183 0.89 -25.72 9.50
CA GLN A 183 2.23 -25.89 8.93
C GLN A 183 2.88 -24.55 8.60
N ILE A 184 2.08 -23.51 8.29
CA ILE A 184 2.62 -22.23 7.84
C ILE A 184 3.29 -21.52 9.02
N THR A 185 4.62 -21.49 8.97
CA THR A 185 5.47 -20.74 9.90
C THR A 185 6.41 -19.84 9.11
N ILE A 186 6.47 -18.56 9.48
CA ILE A 186 7.38 -17.56 8.91
C ILE A 186 8.50 -17.33 9.92
N ALA A 187 9.74 -17.66 9.53
CA ALA A 187 10.93 -17.18 10.22
C ALA A 187 11.25 -15.75 9.75
N ILE A 188 11.69 -14.89 10.68
CA ILE A 188 11.95 -13.47 10.44
C ILE A 188 13.38 -13.15 10.91
N ASP A 189 14.23 -12.79 9.96
CA ASP A 189 15.64 -12.44 10.15
C ASP A 189 15.91 -10.98 9.73
N GLY A 190 16.95 -10.36 10.29
CA GLY A 190 17.33 -8.98 10.00
C GLY A 190 16.62 -7.90 10.84
N VAL A 191 15.81 -8.33 11.82
CA VAL A 191 15.05 -7.50 12.76
C VAL A 191 15.70 -7.50 14.15
N ASP A 192 15.54 -6.40 14.88
CA ASP A 192 15.99 -6.23 16.26
C ASP A 192 14.89 -6.59 17.29
N ASP A 193 13.61 -6.43 16.93
CA ASP A 193 12.44 -6.82 17.74
C ASP A 193 11.25 -7.24 16.87
N VAL A 194 10.38 -8.10 17.42
CA VAL A 194 9.14 -8.59 16.80
C VAL A 194 8.02 -8.52 17.84
N HIS A 195 7.12 -7.54 17.70
CA HIS A 195 6.15 -7.17 18.73
C HIS A 195 4.70 -7.34 18.27
N GLY A 196 3.92 -8.13 19.01
CA GLY A 196 2.49 -8.33 18.75
C GLY A 196 1.60 -7.38 19.55
N HIS A 197 0.67 -6.71 18.86
CA HIS A 197 -0.27 -5.74 19.44
C HIS A 197 -1.62 -6.35 19.81
N ARG A 198 -2.33 -5.69 20.74
CA ARG A 198 -3.69 -6.09 21.17
C ARG A 198 -4.75 -5.96 20.07
N ASP A 199 -4.51 -5.12 19.08
CA ASP A 199 -5.37 -4.95 17.89
C ASP A 199 -5.03 -5.94 16.76
N GLY A 200 -4.10 -6.87 17.00
CA GLY A 200 -3.74 -7.93 16.06
C GLY A 200 -2.65 -7.55 15.06
N ARG A 201 -2.10 -6.32 15.09
CA ARG A 201 -0.89 -5.99 14.32
C ARG A 201 0.34 -6.71 14.86
N LEU A 202 1.33 -6.89 14.01
CA LEU A 202 2.66 -7.40 14.36
C LEU A 202 3.73 -6.50 13.74
N ASP A 203 4.47 -5.78 14.59
CA ASP A 203 5.55 -4.89 14.18
C ASP A 203 6.88 -5.64 14.14
N LEU A 204 7.65 -5.39 13.10
CA LEU A 204 9.01 -5.87 12.89
C LEU A 204 9.93 -4.64 12.89
N LYS A 205 10.75 -4.50 13.93
CA LYS A 205 11.62 -3.33 14.10
C LYS A 205 13.02 -3.64 13.62
N THR A 206 13.61 -2.66 12.96
CA THR A 206 15.03 -2.62 12.63
C THR A 206 15.61 -1.29 13.12
N GLN A 207 16.93 -1.13 13.09
CA GLN A 207 17.62 0.12 13.44
C GLN A 207 17.09 1.37 12.71
N HIS A 208 16.56 1.23 11.50
CA HIS A 208 16.22 2.36 10.61
C HIS A 208 14.81 2.32 10.01
N HIS A 209 14.12 1.17 10.07
CA HIS A 209 12.83 0.92 9.42
C HIS A 209 11.89 0.14 10.34
N GLU A 210 10.60 0.40 10.22
CA GLU A 210 9.54 -0.35 10.87
C GLU A 210 8.64 -0.97 9.79
N LEU A 211 8.42 -2.28 9.89
CA LEU A 211 7.47 -2.99 9.04
C LEU A 211 6.32 -3.45 9.94
N CYS A 212 5.10 -3.38 9.43
CA CYS A 212 3.90 -3.68 10.21
C CYS A 212 2.99 -4.63 9.43
N PHE A 213 2.91 -5.87 9.89
CA PHE A 213 1.86 -6.79 9.47
C PHE A 213 0.52 -6.30 10.07
N GLN A 214 -0.43 -5.99 9.19
CA GLN A 214 -1.80 -5.64 9.56
C GLN A 214 -2.54 -6.83 10.18
N PRO A 215 -3.66 -6.63 10.90
CA PRO A 215 -4.38 -7.71 11.55
C PRO A 215 -4.73 -8.82 10.56
N LEU A 216 -4.48 -10.06 10.98
CA LEU A 216 -4.55 -11.23 10.10
C LEU A 216 -6.00 -11.50 9.65
N VAL A 217 -6.23 -11.43 8.33
CA VAL A 217 -7.55 -11.73 7.75
C VAL A 217 -7.58 -13.18 7.27
N ALA A 218 -8.56 -13.96 7.73
CA ALA A 218 -8.87 -15.28 7.18
C ALA A 218 -10.32 -15.33 6.71
N TYR A 219 -10.58 -15.99 5.58
CA TYR A 219 -11.93 -16.11 5.03
C TYR A 219 -12.11 -17.34 4.14
N GLN A 220 -13.36 -17.73 3.92
CA GLN A 220 -13.78 -18.70 2.92
C GLN A 220 -14.76 -18.02 1.95
N GLN A 221 -14.83 -18.49 0.70
CA GLN A 221 -15.86 -18.03 -0.21
C GLN A 221 -17.20 -18.71 0.15
N GLY A 222 -18.19 -17.91 0.52
CA GLY A 222 -19.57 -18.32 0.74
C GLY A 222 -20.51 -17.91 -0.41
N PRO A 223 -21.79 -18.33 -0.37
CA PRO A 223 -22.76 -18.03 -1.43
C PRO A 223 -23.02 -16.53 -1.64
N THR A 224 -22.84 -15.71 -0.60
CA THR A 224 -23.13 -14.27 -0.58
C THR A 224 -21.87 -13.39 -0.48
N GLY A 225 -20.66 -13.97 -0.55
CA GLY A 225 -19.39 -13.24 -0.44
C GLY A 225 -18.39 -13.91 0.51
N LYS A 226 -17.42 -13.14 1.01
CA LYS A 226 -16.42 -13.63 1.97
C LYS A 226 -17.05 -13.93 3.33
N GLN A 227 -16.97 -15.17 3.78
CA GLN A 227 -17.27 -15.57 5.16
C GLN A 227 -15.96 -15.53 5.96
N TYR A 228 -15.81 -14.54 6.84
CA TYR A 228 -14.60 -14.40 7.66
C TYR A 228 -14.49 -15.50 8.72
N VAL A 229 -13.25 -15.88 9.01
CA VAL A 229 -12.85 -16.84 10.04
C VAL A 229 -11.96 -16.09 11.03
N ALA A 230 -12.19 -16.27 12.34
CA ALA A 230 -11.34 -15.67 13.36
C ALA A 230 -9.89 -16.15 13.18
N ALA A 231 -8.93 -15.23 13.10
CA ALA A 231 -7.52 -15.55 12.95
C ALA A 231 -6.65 -14.52 13.68
N ALA A 232 -5.46 -14.96 14.11
CA ALA A 232 -4.46 -14.11 14.75
C ALA A 232 -3.04 -14.62 14.48
N TYR A 233 -2.05 -13.74 14.52
CA TYR A 233 -0.65 -14.13 14.60
C TYR A 233 -0.36 -14.83 15.93
N ARG A 234 0.54 -15.81 15.90
CA ARG A 234 1.09 -16.46 17.08
C ARG A 234 2.61 -16.35 17.02
N LEU A 235 3.18 -15.55 17.91
CA LEU A 235 4.63 -15.53 18.10
C LEU A 235 5.03 -16.87 18.74
N ILE A 236 5.79 -17.68 18.00
CA ILE A 236 6.31 -18.97 18.46
C ILE A 236 7.59 -18.73 19.27
N ASN A 237 8.41 -17.78 18.82
CA ASN A 237 9.53 -17.17 19.53
C ASN A 237 9.86 -15.83 18.84
N GLN A 238 10.87 -15.10 19.33
CA GLN A 238 11.28 -13.77 18.83
C GLN A 238 11.59 -13.71 17.32
N HIS A 239 11.82 -14.84 16.65
CA HIS A 239 12.14 -14.90 15.22
C HIS A 239 11.18 -15.77 14.41
N ARG A 240 10.06 -16.25 14.98
CA ARG A 240 9.12 -17.14 14.29
C ARG A 240 7.67 -16.83 14.60
N VAL A 241 6.89 -16.66 13.54
CA VAL A 241 5.45 -16.38 13.59
C VAL A 241 4.71 -17.52 12.91
N GLY A 242 3.73 -18.08 13.59
CA GLY A 242 2.69 -18.92 13.00
C GLY A 242 1.33 -18.26 13.14
N PHE A 243 0.27 -19.03 12.91
CA PHE A 243 -1.10 -18.53 12.98
C PHE A 243 -1.95 -19.34 13.97
N VAL A 244 -2.93 -18.67 14.59
CA VAL A 244 -4.11 -19.28 15.20
C VAL A 244 -5.28 -19.02 14.26
N ILE A 245 -6.07 -20.06 13.98
CA ILE A 245 -7.23 -20.01 13.10
C ILE A 245 -8.39 -20.68 13.85
N GLY A 246 -9.54 -20.03 13.88
CA GLY A 246 -10.77 -20.54 14.50
C GLY A 246 -11.42 -21.67 13.70
N ALA A 247 -12.62 -22.08 14.10
CA ALA A 247 -13.37 -23.10 13.38
C ALA A 247 -13.75 -22.62 11.96
N TYR A 248 -13.56 -23.47 10.96
CA TYR A 248 -13.91 -23.22 9.56
C TYR A 248 -14.33 -24.52 8.86
N ASP A 249 -15.00 -24.40 7.71
CA ASP A 249 -15.42 -25.55 6.92
C ASP A 249 -14.22 -26.14 6.16
N ARG A 250 -13.71 -27.27 6.68
CA ARG A 250 -12.53 -27.96 6.12
C ARG A 250 -12.77 -28.59 4.73
N SER A 251 -13.99 -28.61 4.23
CA SER A 251 -14.31 -29.04 2.86
C SER A 251 -14.08 -27.96 1.81
N LYS A 252 -13.91 -26.69 2.23
CA LYS A 252 -13.69 -25.53 1.37
C LYS A 252 -12.27 -25.00 1.54
N THR A 253 -11.79 -24.29 0.52
CA THR A 253 -10.54 -23.51 0.61
C THR A 253 -10.64 -22.47 1.72
N LEU A 254 -9.55 -22.30 2.47
CA LEU A 254 -9.36 -21.19 3.41
C LEU A 254 -8.32 -20.24 2.81
N PHE A 255 -8.67 -18.97 2.68
CA PHE A 255 -7.76 -17.91 2.30
C PHE A 255 -7.26 -17.20 3.57
N LEU A 256 -5.95 -16.95 3.63
CA LEU A 256 -5.29 -16.32 4.76
C LEU A 256 -4.36 -15.21 4.26
N GLY A 257 -4.72 -13.96 4.53
CA GLY A 257 -4.09 -12.78 3.95
C GLY A 257 -3.44 -11.85 4.99
N PRO A 258 -2.14 -11.99 5.29
CA PRO A 258 -1.39 -10.97 6.00
C PRO A 258 -0.93 -9.86 5.04
N VAL A 259 -1.34 -8.62 5.30
CA VAL A 259 -0.86 -7.43 4.57
C VAL A 259 0.33 -6.84 5.30
N LEU A 260 1.49 -6.75 4.64
CA LEU A 260 2.69 -6.13 5.16
C LEU A 260 2.81 -4.68 4.69
N ARG A 261 2.76 -3.75 5.63
CA ARG A 261 3.14 -2.34 5.45
C ARG A 261 4.60 -2.16 5.82
N TYR A 262 5.26 -1.19 5.21
CA TYR A 262 6.59 -0.73 5.60
C TYR A 262 6.63 0.78 5.47
N SER A 263 7.20 1.45 6.46
CA SER A 263 7.42 2.90 6.43
C SER A 263 8.92 3.20 6.48
N GLY A 264 9.34 4.23 5.75
CA GLY A 264 10.63 4.84 6.01
C GLY A 264 10.55 5.61 7.33
N SER A 265 11.49 5.38 8.26
CA SER A 265 11.54 6.18 9.48
C SER A 265 11.94 7.62 9.13
N ALA A 266 10.94 8.51 9.05
CA ALA A 266 11.17 9.94 9.03
C ALA A 266 11.61 10.39 10.43
N SER A 267 12.87 10.11 10.80
CA SER A 267 13.47 10.47 12.09
C SER A 267 13.79 11.97 12.17
N GLY A 268 12.78 12.80 11.93
CA GLY A 268 12.81 14.26 12.03
C GLY A 268 12.39 14.75 13.41
N ARG A 269 12.99 14.24 14.49
CA ARG A 269 12.89 14.92 15.79
C ARG A 269 13.76 16.18 15.74
N ARG A 270 13.11 17.32 15.49
CA ARG A 270 13.64 18.61 15.91
C ARG A 270 13.61 18.63 17.44
N HIS A 271 14.79 18.76 18.04
CA HIS A 271 14.94 19.35 19.36
C HIS A 271 14.86 20.87 19.25
#